data_AF-A0A6L3V330-F1
#
_entry.id   AF-A0A6L3V330-F1
#
_cell.length_a   1.000
_cell.length_b   1.000
_cell.length_c   1.000
_cell.angle_alpha   90.00
_cell.angle_beta   90.00
_cell.angle_gamma   90.00
#
_symmetry.space_group_name_H-M   'P 1'
#
loop_
_entity.id
_entity.type
_entity.pdbx_description
1 polymer ?
#
loop_
_entity_poly.entity_id
_entity_poly.type
_entity_poly.pdbx_seq_one_letter_code
_entity_poly.pdbx_strand_id
1 'polypeptide(L)' 'MFYDSFGSVIYALLFWWGAFLLFQRINNRYPKGNTWKRDIILTFIQSVVVTLIFSPLLAILLRN' A
#
# COMPACT_ATOMS: atom_id res chain seq x y z
N MET A 1 17.25 -8.38 6.20
CA MET A 1 16.48 -7.12 6.04
C MET A 1 15.06 -7.40 6.48
N PHE A 2 14.22 -6.39 6.77
CA PHE A 2 12.80 -6.63 7.13
C PHE A 2 12.07 -7.51 6.09
N TYR A 3 12.53 -7.46 4.84
CA TYR A 3 12.18 -8.37 3.76
C TYR A 3 13.36 -9.32 3.48
N ASP A 4 13.07 -10.60 3.25
CA ASP A 4 14.09 -11.65 2.99
C ASP A 4 14.73 -11.53 1.60
N SER A 5 13.98 -11.02 0.62
CA SER A 5 14.44 -10.87 -0.76
C SER A 5 13.73 -9.72 -1.47
N PHE A 6 14.30 -9.26 -2.59
CA PHE A 6 13.62 -8.29 -3.46
C PHE A 6 12.23 -8.77 -3.92
N GLY A 7 12.08 -10.09 -4.15
CA GLY A 7 10.78 -10.69 -4.46
C GLY A 7 9.77 -10.52 -3.34
N SER A 8 10.17 -10.69 -2.07
CA SER A 8 9.28 -10.48 -0.92
C SER A 8 8.82 -9.04 -0.77
N VAL A 9 9.66 -8.05 -1.14
CA VAL A 9 9.27 -6.63 -1.18
C VAL A 9 8.19 -6.41 -2.24
N ILE A 10 8.35 -6.98 -3.44
CA ILE A 10 7.37 -6.87 -4.52
C ILE A 10 6.04 -7.50 -4.11
N TYR A 11 6.05 -8.69 -3.52
CA TYR A 11 4.83 -9.35 -3.07
C TYR A 11 4.08 -8.54 -2.01
N ALA A 12 4.80 -8.00 -1.01
CA ALA A 12 4.21 -7.15 0.01
C ALA A 12 3.62 -5.86 -0.59
N LEU A 13 4.32 -5.23 -1.53
CA LEU A 13 3.85 -4.04 -2.23
C LEU A 13 2.58 -4.31 -3.03
N LEU A 14 2.55 -5.39 -3.82
CA LEU A 14 1.38 -5.76 -4.61
C LEU A 14 0.17 -6.11 -3.73
N PHE A 15 0.42 -6.80 -2.60
CA PHE A 15 -0.62 -7.12 -1.62
C PHE A 15 -1.28 -5.85 -1.07
N TRP A 16 -0.47 -4.92 -0.55
CA TRP A 16 -0.99 -3.66 0.00
C TRP A 16 -1.65 -2.79 -1.06
N TRP A 17 -1.07 -2.75 -2.27
CA TRP A 17 -1.65 -2.00 -3.37
C TRP A 17 -3.04 -2.51 -3.74
N GLY A 18 -3.20 -3.84 -3.89
CA GLY A 18 -4.49 -4.45 -4.16
C GLY A 18 -5.50 -4.18 -3.04
N ALA A 19 -5.09 -4.31 -1.78
CA ALA A 19 -5.95 -4.05 -0.62
C ALA A 19 -6.44 -2.60 -0.58
N PHE A 20 -5.53 -1.62 -0.74
CA PHE A 20 -5.90 -0.21 -0.76
C PHE A 20 -6.74 0.16 -1.96
N LEU A 21 -6.43 -0.38 -3.14
CA LEU A 21 -7.22 -0.14 -4.35
C LEU A 21 -8.63 -0.69 -4.20
N LEU A 22 -8.80 -1.88 -3.63
CA LEU A 22 -10.12 -2.46 -3.37
C LEU A 22 -10.89 -1.63 -2.34
N PHE A 23 -10.26 -1.21 -1.24
CA PHE A 23 -10.89 -0.38 -0.22
C PHE A 23 -11.31 0.98 -0.77
N GLN A 24 -10.41 1.65 -1.49
CA GLN A 24 -10.67 2.92 -2.16
C GLN A 24 -11.83 2.79 -3.15
N ARG A 25 -11.92 1.67 -3.89
CA ARG A 25 -13.01 1.41 -4.85
C ARG A 25 -14.35 1.14 -4.20
N ILE A 26 -14.37 0.47 -3.04
CA ILE A 26 -15.60 0.20 -2.31
C ILE A 26 -16.12 1.50 -1.67
N ASN A 27 -15.24 2.28 -1.05
CA ASN A 27 -15.65 3.44 -0.26
C ASN A 27 -15.88 4.71 -1.09
N ASN A 28 -15.06 4.98 -2.12
CA ASN A 28 -15.20 6.20 -2.94
C ASN A 28 -16.04 5.98 -4.21
N ARG A 29 -17.01 5.06 -4.17
CA ARG A 29 -17.85 4.75 -5.33
C ARG A 29 -18.81 5.88 -5.70
N TYR A 30 -19.07 6.86 -4.82
CA TYR A 30 -20.02 7.95 -5.07
C TYR A 30 -19.68 9.27 -4.33
N PRO A 31 -19.92 10.48 -4.94
CA PRO A 31 -20.34 10.73 -6.31
C PRO A 31 -19.20 11.22 -7.23
N LYS A 32 -19.13 10.59 -8.42
CA LYS A 32 -18.75 11.05 -9.78
C LYS A 32 -17.41 11.75 -10.06
N GLY A 33 -16.67 12.26 -9.09
CA GLY A 33 -15.46 13.05 -9.36
C GLY A 33 -14.15 12.26 -9.45
N ASN A 34 -14.11 11.03 -8.94
CA ASN A 34 -12.85 10.35 -8.72
C ASN A 34 -12.48 9.45 -9.91
N THR A 35 -11.40 9.81 -10.61
CA THR A 35 -10.97 9.10 -11.81
C THR A 35 -10.21 7.83 -11.44
N TRP A 36 -10.42 6.77 -12.22
CA TRP A 36 -9.76 5.48 -12.00
C TRP A 36 -8.23 5.60 -11.91
N LYS A 37 -7.65 6.47 -12.75
CA LYS A 37 -6.22 6.77 -12.81
C LYS A 37 -5.71 7.35 -11.48
N ARG A 38 -6.47 8.28 -10.88
CA ARG A 38 -6.09 8.90 -9.61
C ARG A 38 -6.04 7.88 -8.49
N ASP A 39 -7.03 7.00 -8.39
CA ASP A 39 -7.05 5.95 -7.36
C ASP A 39 -5.90 4.98 -7.50
N ILE A 40 -5.60 4.54 -8.73
CA ILE A 40 -4.49 3.64 -9.02
C ILE A 40 -3.17 4.25 -8.53
N ILE A 41 -2.91 5.52 -8.90
CA ILE A 41 -1.67 6.21 -8.53
C ILE A 41 -1.60 6.44 -7.02
N LEU A 42 -2.68 6.92 -6.40
CA LEU A 42 -2.71 7.19 -4.96
C LEU A 42 -2.49 5.91 -4.14
N THR A 43 -3.19 4.85 -4.48
CA THR A 43 -3.09 3.57 -3.75
C THR A 43 -1.75 2.89 -3.99
N PHE A 44 -1.14 3.08 -5.16
CA PHE A 44 0.24 2.63 -5.41
C PHE A 44 1.23 3.36 -4.51
N ILE A 45 1.17 4.69 -4.45
CA ILE A 45 2.02 5.49 -3.56
C ILE A 45 1.82 5.09 -2.10
N GLN A 46 0.57 4.91 -1.66
CA GLN A 46 0.25 4.44 -0.31
C GLN A 46 0.89 3.07 -0.02
N SER A 47 0.82 2.12 -0.96
CA SER A 47 1.45 0.80 -0.80
C SER A 47 2.98 0.88 -0.69
N VAL A 48 3.63 1.76 -1.47
CA VAL A 48 5.08 2.01 -1.38
C VAL A 48 5.44 2.57 0.00
N VAL A 49 4.71 3.57 0.48
CA VAL A 49 4.92 4.17 1.81
C VAL A 49 4.73 3.12 2.91
N VAL A 50 3.70 2.29 2.82
CA VAL A 50 3.43 1.25 3.82
C VAL A 50 4.52 0.18 3.84
N THR A 51 4.95 -0.26 2.66
CA THR A 51 5.95 -1.31 2.50
C THR A 51 7.34 -0.84 2.93
N LEU A 52 7.75 0.36 2.52
CA LEU A 52 9.13 0.84 2.71
C LEU A 52 9.35 1.67 3.98
N ILE A 53 8.31 2.31 4.52
CA ILE A 53 8.44 3.23 5.66
C ILE A 53 7.75 2.64 6.88
N PHE A 54 6.43 2.41 6.81
CA PHE A 54 5.66 2.00 7.99
C PHE A 54 6.07 0.63 8.53
N SER A 55 6.21 -0.38 7.66
CA SER A 55 6.53 -1.74 8.08
C SER A 55 7.87 -1.85 8.84
N PRO A 56 8.99 -1.30 8.35
CA PRO A 56 10.25 -1.30 9.12
C PRO A 56 10.18 -0.42 10.37
N LEU A 57 9.46 0.71 10.33
CA LEU A 57 9.34 1.60 11.49
C LEU A 57 8.54 0.95 12.62
N LEU A 58 7.45 0.25 12.30
CA LEU A 58 6.72 -0.60 13.24
C LEU A 58 7.59 -1.71 13.81
N ALA A 59 8.41 -2.36 12.99
CA ALA A 59 9.30 -3.42 13.44
C ALA A 59 10.32 -2.91 14.47
N ILE A 60 10.85 -1.69 14.26
CA ILE A 60 11.76 -1.05 15.20
C ILE A 60 11.03 -0.70 16.50
N LEU A 61 9.83 -0.13 16.42
CA LEU A 61 9.02 0.23 17.59
C LEU A 61 8.61 -0.98 18.43
N LEU A 62 8.25 -2.09 17.80
CA LEU A 62 7.82 -3.32 18.48
C LEU A 62 8.98 -4.15 19.04
N ARG A 63 10.22 -3.85 18.63
CA ARG A 63 11.42 -4.53 19.10
C ARG A 63 12.02 -3.88 20.36
N ASN A 64 11.68 -2.61 20.62
CA ASN A 64 11.96 -1.93 21.89
C ASN A 64 10.91 -2.27 22.94
#